data_AF-A0AAP0S2J1-F1
#
_entry.id   AF-A0AAP0S2J1-F1
#
_cell.length_a   1.000
_cell.length_b   1.000
_cell.length_c   1.000
_cell.angle_alpha   90.00
_cell.angle_beta   90.00
_cell.angle_gamma   90.00
#
_symmetry.space_group_name_H-M   'P 1'
#
loop_
_entity.id
_entity.type
_entity.pdbx_description
1 polymer ?
#
loop_
_entity_poly.entity_id
_entity_poly.type
_entity_poly.pdbx_seq_one_letter_code
_entity_poly.pdbx_strand_id
1 'polypeptide(L)'
;MANNKACIQLLSIILLSGFLYLETVRLSSCQGDPNLGCRQIEKEALIEFKKSLTDPSDRLSSWVIGGDCCNWSGVVCNNRTGHVVKLKLRNLIPDSFDADGTTHRLGGKINSSLLDLKYLNYLDLSSNNFGGSEIPKFFGSLEKLRYLNLSGASFGGTIPPLIGNLSNLRYLDLNTYSDKSPENDLQWLSGLSSLKHLNLRRVDLSKAADHWLQAVNMLPSLLELHLPICALSKLPLSLPFVNFSSLLVLDLSNNGFDSSIPPWLFNLHKLQHLDLNSNNLRGTIPDAFANLTSLEKLDLSQNYNIGGRLSGNLGNLCNLRILSLSQNNISGEITELIDGLSSCNDSRLESMDLGYNKLGGFLPDSLGHLKSLKYLQLWENSFVGSIPNSIGNLSSLTEFYLSNNKFNGTIPESLGQLSTLAALAFSGNSWTGVITEAHFSNLISLTDPVNC
;
A
#
# COMPACT_ATOMS: atom_id res chain seq x y z
N MET A 1 -17.18 29.27 -33.70
CA MET A 1 -18.38 28.65 -33.11
C MET A 1 -18.03 28.20 -31.70
N ALA A 2 -18.40 28.99 -30.68
CA ALA A 2 -18.17 28.65 -29.28
C ALA A 2 -19.43 27.95 -28.72
N ASN A 3 -19.25 26.75 -28.17
CA ASN A 3 -20.31 25.94 -27.58
C ASN A 3 -20.72 26.51 -26.22
N ASN A 4 -21.82 27.27 -26.17
CA ASN A 4 -22.50 27.64 -24.92
C ASN A 4 -23.32 26.44 -24.42
N LYS A 5 -22.84 25.75 -23.36
CA LYS A 5 -23.69 24.83 -22.57
C LYS A 5 -24.28 25.61 -21.39
N ALA A 6 -25.59 25.82 -21.43
CA ALA A 6 -26.36 26.34 -20.30
C ALA A 6 -26.52 25.25 -19.21
N CYS A 7 -26.41 25.63 -17.95
CA CYS A 7 -26.61 24.75 -16.80
C CYS A 7 -27.94 25.12 -16.11
N ILE A 8 -28.89 24.19 -16.02
CA ILE A 8 -30.19 24.38 -15.37
C ILE A 8 -30.08 23.88 -13.92
N GLN A 9 -30.35 24.75 -12.93
CA GLN A 9 -30.65 24.31 -11.56
C GLN A 9 -32.16 24.02 -11.46
N LEU A 10 -32.51 22.79 -11.08
CA LEU A 10 -33.87 22.41 -10.71
C LEU A 10 -34.13 22.81 -9.25
N LEU A 11 -35.15 23.64 -9.00
CA LEU A 11 -35.67 23.91 -7.66
C LEU A 11 -37.17 23.63 -7.63
N SER A 12 -37.57 22.78 -6.68
CA SER A 12 -38.94 22.34 -6.42
C SER A 12 -39.76 23.51 -5.84
N ILE A 13 -40.84 23.90 -6.54
CA ILE A 13 -41.79 24.90 -6.04
C ILE A 13 -42.79 24.20 -5.12
N ILE A 14 -42.76 24.51 -3.82
CA ILE A 14 -43.84 24.14 -2.89
C ILE A 14 -44.88 25.27 -2.92
N LEU A 15 -46.03 24.99 -3.51
CA LEU A 15 -47.22 25.86 -3.53
C LEU A 15 -47.92 25.80 -2.17
N LEU A 16 -47.73 26.82 -1.32
CA LEU A 16 -48.61 27.11 -0.20
C LEU A 16 -49.13 28.54 -0.33
N SER A 17 -50.40 28.64 -0.72
CA SER A 17 -51.29 29.80 -0.59
C SER A 17 -50.77 31.19 -1.00
N GLY A 18 -51.14 31.62 -2.21
CA GLY A 18 -51.85 32.89 -2.37
C GLY A 18 -51.07 34.18 -2.64
N PHE A 19 -49.73 34.21 -2.70
CA PHE A 19 -48.99 35.41 -3.10
C PHE A 19 -47.91 35.09 -4.14
N LEU A 20 -48.08 35.62 -5.35
CA LEU A 20 -47.06 35.61 -6.41
C LEU A 20 -46.01 36.69 -6.10
N TYR A 21 -44.88 36.30 -5.51
CA TYR A 21 -43.66 37.11 -5.53
C TYR A 21 -42.91 36.82 -6.83
N LEU A 22 -42.90 37.79 -7.75
CA LEU A 22 -42.04 37.77 -8.93
C LEU A 22 -40.68 38.36 -8.54
N GLU A 23 -39.76 37.52 -8.04
CA GLU A 23 -38.35 37.89 -8.07
C GLU A 23 -37.79 37.63 -9.47
N THR A 24 -37.15 38.64 -10.03
CA THR A 24 -36.43 38.54 -11.30
C THR A 24 -35.27 37.54 -11.16
N VAL A 25 -35.40 36.36 -11.78
CA VAL A 25 -34.31 35.37 -11.88
C VAL A 25 -33.23 35.92 -12.81
N ARG A 26 -32.08 36.30 -12.26
CA ARG A 26 -30.88 36.54 -13.06
C ARG A 26 -30.30 35.20 -13.51
N LEU A 27 -30.45 34.87 -14.78
CA LEU A 27 -29.68 33.82 -15.45
C LEU A 27 -28.21 34.29 -15.53
N SER A 28 -27.36 33.81 -14.63
CA SER A 28 -25.92 34.04 -14.71
C SER A 28 -25.24 32.94 -15.54
N SER A 29 -24.32 33.34 -16.40
CA SER A 29 -23.47 32.41 -17.16
C SER A 29 -22.50 31.71 -16.21
N CYS A 30 -22.29 30.40 -16.38
CA CYS A 30 -21.30 29.62 -15.62
C CYS A 30 -19.87 29.76 -16.17
N GLN A 31 -19.48 30.95 -16.61
CA GLN A 31 -18.06 31.27 -16.75
C GLN A 31 -17.59 31.78 -15.40
N GLY A 32 -16.73 31.01 -14.73
CA GLY A 32 -16.00 31.51 -13.57
C GLY A 32 -15.28 32.79 -13.99
N ASP A 33 -15.35 33.83 -13.15
CA ASP A 33 -14.67 35.09 -13.42
C ASP A 33 -13.17 34.82 -13.52
N PRO A 34 -12.53 35.05 -14.69
CA PRO A 34 -11.09 34.82 -14.87
C PRO A 34 -10.23 35.75 -14.01
N ASN A 35 -10.81 36.76 -13.35
CA ASN A 35 -10.15 37.62 -12.37
C ASN A 35 -10.44 37.23 -10.90
N LEU A 36 -11.08 36.09 -10.63
CA LEU A 36 -11.36 35.65 -9.27
C LEU A 36 -10.11 35.05 -8.61
N GLY A 37 -9.19 35.94 -8.21
CA GLY A 37 -7.97 35.57 -7.51
C GLY A 37 -8.23 35.02 -6.10
N CYS A 38 -7.16 34.53 -5.49
CA CYS A 38 -7.14 34.03 -4.13
C CYS A 38 -7.77 35.00 -3.13
N ARG A 39 -8.52 34.47 -2.16
CA ARG A 39 -9.11 35.28 -1.09
C ARG A 39 -8.02 35.90 -0.25
N GLN A 40 -8.14 37.20 0.03
CA GLN A 40 -7.13 37.96 0.76
C GLN A 40 -6.79 37.34 2.13
N ILE A 41 -7.81 36.91 2.88
CA ILE A 41 -7.61 36.26 4.19
C ILE A 41 -6.84 34.93 4.09
N GLU A 42 -7.10 34.15 3.04
CA GLU A 42 -6.41 32.87 2.80
C GLU A 42 -4.97 33.11 2.34
N LYS A 43 -4.75 34.13 1.51
CA LYS A 43 -3.41 34.58 1.11
C LYS A 43 -2.59 35.03 2.32
N GLU A 44 -3.15 35.84 3.20
CA GLU A 44 -2.50 36.28 4.44
C GLU A 44 -2.16 35.09 5.35
N ALA A 45 -3.09 34.15 5.50
CA ALA A 45 -2.89 32.92 6.25
C ALA A 45 -1.73 32.07 5.70
N LEU A 46 -1.63 31.95 4.38
CA LEU A 46 -0.53 31.23 3.71
C LEU A 46 0.82 31.95 3.85
N ILE A 47 0.84 33.28 3.80
CA ILE A 47 2.07 34.05 4.07
C ILE A 47 2.51 33.86 5.52
N GLU A 48 1.58 33.89 6.48
CA GLU A 48 1.88 33.65 7.89
C GLU A 48 2.35 32.21 8.14
N PHE A 49 1.76 31.24 7.43
CA PHE A 49 2.22 29.86 7.43
C PHE A 49 3.65 29.76 6.88
N LYS A 50 3.96 30.40 5.74
CA LYS A 50 5.32 30.42 5.18
C LYS A 50 6.35 30.98 6.16
N LYS A 51 6.03 32.07 6.88
CA LYS A 51 6.97 32.68 7.84
C LYS A 51 7.37 31.75 8.99
N SER A 52 6.50 30.80 9.36
CA SER A 52 6.79 29.87 10.46
C SER A 52 7.56 28.63 10.02
N LEU A 53 7.73 28.43 8.72
CA LEU A 53 8.44 27.30 8.15
C LEU A 53 9.92 27.64 7.92
N THR A 54 10.75 26.63 8.07
CA THR A 54 12.11 26.65 7.53
C THR A 54 12.06 26.09 6.11
N ASP A 55 12.53 26.85 5.12
CA ASP A 55 12.55 26.48 3.70
C ASP A 55 13.94 26.72 3.11
N PRO A 56 14.91 25.85 3.40
CA PRO A 56 16.32 26.03 3.02
C PRO A 56 16.58 25.98 1.50
N SER A 57 15.65 25.43 0.71
CA SER A 57 15.77 25.29 -0.74
C SER A 57 14.78 26.17 -1.50
N ASP A 58 14.20 27.18 -0.84
CA ASP A 58 13.29 28.16 -1.45
C ASP A 58 12.12 27.52 -2.24
N ARG A 59 11.61 26.38 -1.78
CA ARG A 59 10.48 25.67 -2.41
C ARG A 59 9.20 26.49 -2.42
N LEU A 60 9.08 27.43 -1.49
CA LEU A 60 7.97 28.38 -1.35
C LEU A 60 8.33 29.76 -1.91
N SER A 61 9.38 29.90 -2.74
CA SER A 61 9.78 31.18 -3.36
C SER A 61 8.66 31.88 -4.12
N SER A 62 7.76 31.13 -4.77
CA SER A 62 6.59 31.69 -5.48
C SER A 62 5.56 32.36 -4.57
N TRP A 63 5.61 32.10 -3.25
CA TRP A 63 4.66 32.65 -2.28
C TRP A 63 5.04 34.08 -1.90
N VAL A 64 4.59 35.04 -2.72
CA VAL A 64 4.95 36.47 -2.62
C VAL A 64 3.72 37.35 -2.34
N ILE A 65 3.90 38.39 -1.53
CA ILE A 65 2.82 39.30 -1.10
C ILE A 65 2.11 39.96 -2.30
N GLY A 66 2.82 40.25 -3.39
CA GLY A 66 2.27 40.95 -4.56
C GLY A 66 1.51 40.08 -5.57
N GLY A 67 1.42 38.76 -5.37
CA GLY A 67 0.87 37.82 -6.35
C GLY A 67 -0.48 37.20 -5.97
N ASP A 68 -1.12 36.54 -6.93
CA ASP A 68 -2.28 35.68 -6.66
C ASP A 68 -1.82 34.34 -6.07
N CYS A 69 -2.31 33.99 -4.88
CA CYS A 69 -1.93 32.75 -4.20
C CYS A 69 -2.34 31.50 -4.96
N CYS A 70 -3.34 31.59 -5.85
CA CYS A 70 -3.77 30.47 -6.67
C CYS A 70 -2.74 30.05 -7.74
N ASN A 71 -1.74 30.89 -8.00
CA ASN A 71 -0.61 30.59 -8.89
C ASN A 71 0.65 30.14 -8.13
N TRP A 72 0.59 30.05 -6.80
CA TRP A 72 1.74 29.64 -6.00
C TRP A 72 1.98 28.14 -6.10
N SER A 73 3.25 27.75 -6.11
CA SER A 73 3.68 26.36 -6.12
C SER A 73 3.05 25.61 -4.95
N GLY A 74 2.35 24.53 -5.25
CA GLY A 74 1.68 23.68 -4.26
C GLY A 74 0.32 24.19 -3.77
N VAL A 75 -0.12 25.40 -4.11
CA VAL A 75 -1.45 25.91 -3.78
C VAL A 75 -2.41 25.60 -4.92
N VAL A 76 -3.59 25.07 -4.59
CA VAL A 76 -4.67 24.85 -5.58
C VAL A 76 -5.95 25.47 -5.07
N CYS A 77 -6.54 26.35 -5.89
CA CYS A 77 -7.81 27.00 -5.61
C CYS A 77 -8.98 26.36 -6.35
N ASN A 78 -10.20 26.65 -5.89
CA ASN A 78 -11.42 26.33 -6.60
C ASN A 78 -11.62 27.35 -7.74
N ASN A 79 -11.68 26.86 -8.98
CA ASN A 79 -11.78 27.69 -10.18
C ASN A 79 -13.07 28.54 -10.29
N ARG A 80 -14.06 28.33 -9.42
CA ARG A 80 -15.30 29.13 -9.38
C ARG A 80 -15.34 30.13 -8.24
N THR A 81 -14.68 29.83 -7.11
CA THR A 81 -14.83 30.60 -5.87
C THR A 81 -13.54 31.26 -5.40
N GLY A 82 -12.39 30.90 -5.99
CA GLY A 82 -11.06 31.42 -5.62
C GLY A 82 -10.55 30.92 -4.26
N HIS A 83 -11.31 30.07 -3.57
CA HIS A 83 -10.91 29.51 -2.28
C HIS A 83 -9.83 28.46 -2.42
N VAL A 84 -8.80 28.50 -1.57
CA VAL A 84 -7.76 27.48 -1.46
C VAL A 84 -8.39 26.17 -0.99
N VAL A 85 -8.23 25.13 -1.81
CA VAL A 85 -8.81 23.80 -1.57
C VAL A 85 -7.77 22.72 -1.38
N LYS A 86 -6.54 22.90 -1.88
CA LYS A 86 -5.44 21.95 -1.68
C LYS A 86 -4.12 22.66 -1.39
N LEU A 87 -3.35 22.08 -0.48
CA LEU A 87 -1.94 22.38 -0.26
C LEU A 87 -1.13 21.10 -0.50
N LYS A 88 -0.27 21.15 -1.52
CA LYS A 88 0.60 20.06 -1.98
C LYS A 88 2.05 20.45 -1.73
N LEU A 89 2.54 20.15 -0.53
CA LEU A 89 3.87 20.53 -0.08
C LEU A 89 4.78 19.31 0.16
N ARG A 90 4.38 18.13 -0.36
CA ARG A 90 5.22 16.95 -0.41
C ARG A 90 6.60 17.28 -0.97
N ASN A 91 7.65 16.82 -0.31
CA ASN A 91 8.98 16.84 -0.90
C ASN A 91 9.11 15.76 -1.99
N LEU A 92 9.46 16.17 -3.20
CA LEU A 92 9.63 15.27 -4.35
C LEU A 92 11.06 14.73 -4.47
N ILE A 93 11.97 15.16 -3.59
CA ILE A 93 13.39 14.75 -3.55
C ILE A 93 13.63 14.06 -2.19
N PRO A 94 13.36 12.75 -2.07
CA PRO A 94 13.41 12.05 -0.78
C PRO A 94 14.85 11.88 -0.24
N ASP A 95 15.83 11.77 -1.15
CA ASP A 95 17.12 11.11 -0.86
C ASP A 95 18.37 11.96 -1.08
N SER A 96 18.29 13.23 -1.49
CA SER A 96 19.52 14.04 -1.57
C SER A 96 19.83 14.71 -0.22
N PHE A 97 20.84 14.17 0.47
CA PHE A 97 21.85 15.07 1.00
C PHE A 97 22.57 15.60 -0.23
N ASP A 98 22.42 16.89 -0.53
CA ASP A 98 23.29 17.49 -1.53
C ASP A 98 24.74 17.37 -1.04
N ALA A 99 25.70 17.34 -1.97
CA ALA A 99 27.12 17.22 -1.66
C ALA A 99 27.67 18.36 -0.76
N ASP A 100 26.86 19.41 -0.53
CA ASP A 100 27.11 20.55 0.35
C ASP A 100 26.40 20.45 1.72
N GLY A 101 25.63 19.38 1.98
CA GLY A 101 24.90 19.16 3.23
C GLY A 101 23.56 19.91 3.34
N THR A 102 23.07 20.55 2.27
CA THR A 102 21.77 21.24 2.29
C THR A 102 20.59 20.27 2.21
N THR A 103 19.54 20.53 2.99
CA THR A 103 18.37 19.65 3.13
C THR A 103 17.18 20.21 2.35
N HIS A 104 16.58 19.52 1.37
CA HIS A 104 15.41 20.03 0.61
C HIS A 104 14.05 20.00 1.34
N ARG A 105 14.09 19.75 2.65
CA ARG A 105 12.92 19.41 3.46
C ARG A 105 12.39 20.66 4.14
N LEU A 106 11.10 20.93 4.00
CA LEU A 106 10.44 21.96 4.80
C LEU A 106 10.49 21.54 6.27
N GLY A 107 10.69 22.50 7.16
CA GLY A 107 10.70 22.27 8.60
C GLY A 107 10.08 23.43 9.36
N GLY A 108 10.52 23.63 10.61
CA GLY A 108 9.96 24.67 11.48
C GLY A 108 8.63 24.26 12.10
N LYS A 109 7.84 25.24 12.55
CA LYS A 109 6.58 25.01 13.26
C LYS A 109 5.41 25.23 12.32
N ILE A 110 4.46 24.30 12.33
CA ILE A 110 3.19 24.48 11.62
C ILE A 110 2.32 25.52 12.36
N ASN A 111 2.06 26.66 11.72
CA ASN A 111 1.24 27.75 12.27
C ASN A 111 -0.26 27.45 12.17
N SER A 112 -1.04 27.89 13.16
CA SER A 112 -2.51 27.78 13.19
C SER A 112 -3.22 28.67 12.17
N SER A 113 -2.52 29.56 11.46
CA SER A 113 -3.08 30.36 10.36
C SER A 113 -3.80 29.51 9.30
N LEU A 114 -3.40 28.24 9.13
CA LEU A 114 -4.11 27.29 8.27
C LEU A 114 -5.60 27.11 8.61
N LEU A 115 -6.04 27.46 9.82
CA LEU A 115 -7.46 27.47 10.20
C LEU A 115 -8.30 28.46 9.39
N ASP A 116 -7.70 29.47 8.75
CA ASP A 116 -8.41 30.42 7.90
C ASP A 116 -8.70 29.86 6.51
N LEU A 117 -8.09 28.74 6.14
CA LEU A 117 -8.37 28.01 4.90
C LEU A 117 -9.60 27.11 5.07
N LYS A 118 -10.78 27.73 5.26
CA LYS A 118 -12.04 27.03 5.61
C LYS A 118 -12.51 25.98 4.60
N TYR A 119 -12.00 26.03 3.37
CA TYR A 119 -12.36 25.11 2.28
C TYR A 119 -11.27 24.08 1.96
N LEU A 120 -10.18 24.06 2.74
CA LEU A 120 -9.07 23.14 2.55
C LEU A 120 -9.57 21.69 2.71
N ASN A 121 -9.47 20.93 1.63
CA ASN A 121 -9.88 19.52 1.60
C ASN A 121 -8.72 18.55 1.36
N TYR A 122 -7.53 19.06 1.10
CA TYR A 122 -6.33 18.27 0.84
C TYR A 122 -5.12 18.97 1.45
N LEU A 123 -4.43 18.29 2.35
CA LEU A 123 -3.17 18.75 2.94
C LEU A 123 -2.15 17.62 2.85
N ASP A 124 -1.06 17.89 2.14
CA ASP A 124 0.05 16.96 1.97
C ASP A 124 1.36 17.63 2.36
N LEU A 125 1.92 17.18 3.48
CA LEU A 125 3.19 17.63 4.03
C LEU A 125 4.24 16.51 4.01
N SER A 126 4.00 15.43 3.26
CA SER A 126 4.84 14.22 3.28
C SER A 126 6.29 14.46 2.85
N SER A 127 7.20 13.61 3.32
CA SER A 127 8.63 13.62 2.97
C SER A 127 9.39 14.91 3.36
N ASN A 128 8.85 15.69 4.29
CA ASN A 128 9.51 16.88 4.88
C ASN A 128 10.23 16.54 6.20
N ASN A 129 10.65 17.54 6.98
CA ASN A 129 11.31 17.31 8.27
C ASN A 129 10.91 18.37 9.30
N PHE A 130 9.85 18.09 10.06
CA PHE A 130 9.37 18.96 11.13
C PHE A 130 10.06 18.70 12.49
N GLY A 131 11.24 18.06 12.48
CA GLY A 131 12.17 18.04 13.62
C GLY A 131 11.64 17.39 14.89
N GLY A 132 10.74 16.41 14.78
CA GLY A 132 10.12 15.74 15.93
C GLY A 132 9.02 16.55 16.61
N SER A 133 8.59 17.68 16.03
CA SER A 133 7.45 18.45 16.56
C SER A 133 6.17 17.61 16.57
N GLU A 134 5.30 17.87 17.55
CA GLU A 134 4.00 17.20 17.62
C GLU A 134 3.11 17.56 16.44
N ILE A 135 2.29 16.61 15.99
CA ILE A 135 1.23 16.90 15.02
C ILE A 135 0.30 17.98 15.62
N PRO A 136 0.04 19.10 14.92
CA PRO A 136 -0.78 20.17 15.48
C PRO A 136 -2.21 19.73 15.77
N LYS A 137 -2.63 19.89 17.02
CA LYS A 137 -3.99 19.56 17.50
C LYS A 137 -5.10 20.22 16.67
N PHE A 138 -4.85 21.41 16.14
CA PHE A 138 -5.82 22.18 15.35
C PHE A 138 -6.15 21.54 14.00
N PHE A 139 -5.37 20.56 13.50
CA PHE A 139 -5.73 19.81 12.28
C PHE A 139 -7.11 19.16 12.41
N GLY A 140 -7.51 18.78 13.63
CA GLY A 140 -8.87 18.29 13.93
C GLY A 140 -10.00 19.29 13.69
N SER A 141 -9.69 20.57 13.50
CA SER A 141 -10.67 21.64 13.23
C SER A 141 -10.82 21.96 11.73
N LEU A 142 -10.08 21.28 10.84
CA LEU A 142 -10.17 21.45 9.40
C LEU A 142 -11.32 20.61 8.82
N GLU A 143 -12.57 20.97 9.12
CA GLU A 143 -13.77 20.14 8.89
C GLU A 143 -14.01 19.68 7.44
N LYS A 144 -13.46 20.39 6.45
CA LYS A 144 -13.57 20.04 5.02
C LYS A 144 -12.49 19.06 4.55
N LEU A 145 -11.51 18.72 5.41
CA LEU A 145 -10.39 17.86 5.06
C LEU A 145 -10.87 16.46 4.66
N ARG A 146 -10.39 16.02 3.49
CA ARG A 146 -10.66 14.68 2.92
C ARG A 146 -9.37 13.89 2.74
N TYR A 147 -8.24 14.56 2.66
CA TYR A 147 -6.92 13.97 2.47
C TYR A 147 -5.93 14.66 3.40
N LEU A 148 -5.30 13.87 4.27
CA LEU A 148 -4.21 14.31 5.14
C LEU A 148 -3.05 13.33 4.99
N ASN A 149 -1.91 13.82 4.51
CA ASN A 149 -0.69 13.03 4.41
C ASN A 149 0.46 13.73 5.13
N LEU A 150 0.93 13.11 6.21
CA LEU A 150 2.06 13.54 7.03
C LEU A 150 3.21 12.53 6.99
N SER A 151 3.15 11.56 6.06
CA SER A 151 4.06 10.42 6.00
C SER A 151 5.51 10.86 5.85
N GLY A 152 6.40 10.30 6.67
CA GLY A 152 7.84 10.56 6.57
C GLY A 152 8.22 12.03 6.75
N ALA A 153 7.40 12.80 7.47
CA ALA A 153 7.64 14.22 7.72
C ALA A 153 8.33 14.51 9.07
N SER A 154 8.80 13.45 9.76
CA SER A 154 9.44 13.53 11.08
C SER A 154 8.62 14.24 12.16
N PHE A 155 7.30 14.08 12.17
CA PHE A 155 6.50 14.46 13.35
C PHE A 155 6.78 13.50 14.50
N GLY A 156 6.82 14.03 15.71
CA GLY A 156 6.97 13.28 16.96
C GLY A 156 5.72 13.36 17.83
N GLY A 157 5.87 12.97 19.09
CA GLY A 157 4.76 12.97 20.06
C GLY A 157 3.68 11.94 19.74
N THR A 158 2.55 12.06 20.43
CA THR A 158 1.38 11.21 20.20
C THR A 158 0.47 11.80 19.13
N ILE A 159 -0.27 10.93 18.44
CA ILE A 159 -1.30 11.32 17.48
C ILE A 159 -2.41 12.05 18.24
N PRO A 160 -2.72 13.32 17.92
CA PRO A 160 -3.77 14.06 18.58
C PRO A 160 -5.14 13.40 18.36
N PRO A 161 -5.89 13.05 19.43
CA PRO A 161 -7.23 12.48 19.29
C PRO A 161 -8.21 13.39 18.53
N LEU A 162 -7.95 14.70 18.52
CA LEU A 162 -8.71 15.71 17.76
C LEU A 162 -8.75 15.42 16.25
N ILE A 163 -7.79 14.68 15.69
CA ILE A 163 -7.87 14.21 14.28
C ILE A 163 -9.14 13.39 14.06
N GLY A 164 -9.62 12.67 15.08
CA GLY A 164 -10.87 11.92 15.05
C GLY A 164 -12.12 12.77 14.77
N ASN A 165 -12.06 14.09 14.92
CA ASN A 165 -13.18 14.98 14.59
C ASN A 165 -13.40 15.13 13.07
N LEU A 166 -12.46 14.69 12.23
CA LEU A 166 -12.50 14.85 10.79
C LEU A 166 -13.37 13.80 10.10
N SER A 167 -14.68 13.83 10.35
CA SER A 167 -15.64 12.83 9.83
C SER A 167 -15.72 12.73 8.30
N ASN A 168 -15.25 13.76 7.56
CA ASN A 168 -15.15 13.77 6.10
C ASN A 168 -13.85 13.19 5.55
N LEU A 169 -12.88 12.87 6.43
CA LEU A 169 -11.56 12.39 6.03
C LEU A 169 -11.68 11.03 5.35
N ARG A 170 -11.03 10.88 4.19
CA ARG A 170 -11.05 9.66 3.37
C ARG A 170 -9.69 9.01 3.28
N TYR A 171 -8.63 9.80 3.39
CA TYR A 171 -7.25 9.35 3.32
C TYR A 171 -6.48 9.95 4.49
N LEU A 172 -5.85 9.09 5.27
CA LEU A 172 -4.97 9.46 6.37
C LEU A 172 -3.69 8.63 6.31
N ASP A 173 -2.56 9.29 6.14
CA ASP A 173 -1.24 8.67 6.24
C ASP A 173 -0.38 9.41 7.27
N LEU A 174 -0.03 8.69 8.33
CA LEU A 174 0.77 9.15 9.47
C LEU A 174 2.05 8.32 9.65
N ASN A 175 2.51 7.64 8.59
CA ASN A 175 3.75 6.86 8.63
C ASN A 175 4.91 7.71 9.20
N THR A 176 5.66 7.13 10.13
CA THR A 176 6.81 7.77 10.78
C THR A 176 8.10 6.95 10.66
N TYR A 177 9.24 7.62 10.63
CA TYR A 177 10.57 6.97 10.73
C TYR A 177 11.26 7.29 12.07
N SER A 178 10.53 7.87 13.03
CA SER A 178 11.09 8.15 14.36
C SER A 178 11.36 6.84 15.11
N ASP A 179 12.58 6.69 15.64
CA ASP A 179 12.98 5.52 16.43
C ASP A 179 12.45 5.57 17.88
N LYS A 180 11.91 6.72 18.31
CA LYS A 180 11.34 6.94 19.65
C LYS A 180 10.00 7.64 19.53
N SER A 181 8.97 6.93 19.09
CA SER A 181 7.59 7.42 19.19
C SER A 181 6.99 7.00 20.53
N PRO A 182 6.28 7.88 21.26
CA PRO A 182 5.47 7.45 22.39
C PRO A 182 4.36 6.49 21.93
N GLU A 183 3.87 5.66 22.84
CA GLU A 183 2.79 4.72 22.57
C GLU A 183 1.48 5.46 22.21
N ASN A 184 0.81 5.01 21.15
CA ASN A 184 -0.42 5.59 20.64
C ASN A 184 -1.62 4.67 20.82
N ASP A 185 -2.77 5.29 21.09
CA ASP A 185 -4.07 4.63 21.10
C ASP A 185 -4.80 4.85 19.76
N LEU A 186 -5.87 4.10 19.51
CA LEU A 186 -6.70 4.15 18.30
C LEU A 186 -8.16 4.53 18.56
N GLN A 187 -8.57 4.85 19.79
CA GLN A 187 -9.96 5.21 20.11
C GLN A 187 -10.52 6.38 19.27
N TRP A 188 -9.64 7.30 18.83
CA TRP A 188 -9.99 8.44 17.97
C TRP A 188 -10.45 8.04 16.56
N LEU A 189 -10.15 6.82 16.10
CA LEU A 189 -10.61 6.32 14.80
C LEU A 189 -12.14 6.29 14.70
N SER A 190 -12.85 6.11 15.81
CA SER A 190 -14.32 6.01 15.85
C SER A 190 -15.04 7.21 15.22
N GLY A 191 -14.43 8.40 15.19
CA GLY A 191 -15.00 9.58 14.54
C GLY A 191 -14.78 9.67 13.03
N LEU A 192 -13.94 8.82 12.45
CA LEU A 192 -13.53 8.86 11.03
C LEU A 192 -14.39 7.98 10.12
N SER A 193 -15.71 8.16 10.17
CA SER A 193 -16.68 7.29 9.47
C SER A 193 -16.55 7.22 7.95
N SER A 194 -15.93 8.23 7.31
CA SER A 194 -15.69 8.28 5.86
C SER A 194 -14.34 7.72 5.43
N LEU A 195 -13.51 7.24 6.36
CA LEU A 195 -12.13 6.87 6.08
C LEU A 195 -12.07 5.63 5.18
N LYS A 196 -11.25 5.71 4.13
CA LYS A 196 -11.04 4.65 3.15
C LYS A 196 -9.62 4.11 3.18
N HIS A 197 -8.65 4.96 3.42
CA HIS A 197 -7.24 4.60 3.49
C HIS A 197 -6.66 5.08 4.83
N LEU A 198 -6.08 4.15 5.58
CA LEU A 198 -5.37 4.41 6.82
C LEU A 198 -3.99 3.76 6.77
N ASN A 199 -2.95 4.58 6.88
CA ASN A 199 -1.57 4.12 7.01
C ASN A 199 -0.94 4.67 8.29
N LEU A 200 -0.59 3.76 9.20
CA LEU A 200 0.07 4.06 10.48
C LEU A 200 1.41 3.33 10.60
N ARG A 201 2.05 2.97 9.47
CA ARG A 201 3.35 2.29 9.46
C ARG A 201 4.31 2.93 10.47
N ARG A 202 4.96 2.08 11.27
CA ARG A 202 5.96 2.47 12.30
C ARG A 202 5.44 3.35 13.44
N VAL A 203 4.14 3.64 13.52
CA VAL A 203 3.54 4.23 14.72
C VAL A 203 3.50 3.15 15.80
N ASP A 204 4.07 3.41 16.97
CA ASP A 204 3.96 2.51 18.12
C ASP A 204 2.51 2.43 18.61
N LEU A 205 1.86 1.29 18.37
CA LEU A 205 0.48 0.97 18.77
C LEU A 205 0.44 -0.07 19.90
N SER A 206 1.53 -0.26 20.65
CA SER A 206 1.58 -1.20 21.78
C SER A 206 0.49 -0.92 22.83
N LYS A 207 0.17 0.35 23.10
CA LYS A 207 -0.94 0.76 23.95
C LYS A 207 -2.33 0.34 23.42
N ALA A 208 -2.48 0.19 22.10
CA ALA A 208 -3.70 -0.28 21.45
C ALA A 208 -3.70 -1.80 21.18
N ALA A 209 -2.66 -2.54 21.56
CA ALA A 209 -2.48 -3.94 21.15
C ALA A 209 -3.66 -4.86 21.51
N ASP A 210 -4.40 -4.55 22.58
CA ASP A 210 -5.51 -5.38 23.05
C ASP A 210 -6.86 -5.07 22.37
N HIS A 211 -6.98 -3.91 21.71
CA HIS A 211 -8.24 -3.42 21.15
C HIS A 211 -8.13 -2.80 19.75
N TRP A 212 -6.97 -2.91 19.09
CA TRP A 212 -6.76 -2.31 17.76
C TRP A 212 -7.78 -2.82 16.74
N LEU A 213 -8.09 -4.13 16.77
CA LEU A 213 -9.02 -4.74 15.83
C LEU A 213 -10.42 -4.18 16.02
N GLN A 214 -10.86 -4.00 17.27
CA GLN A 214 -12.13 -3.39 17.64
C GLN A 214 -12.20 -1.93 17.19
N ALA A 215 -11.11 -1.17 17.36
CA ALA A 215 -11.04 0.23 16.93
C ALA A 215 -11.18 0.36 15.40
N VAL A 216 -10.46 -0.45 14.63
CA VAL A 216 -10.56 -0.50 13.17
C VAL A 216 -11.93 -1.02 12.72
N ASN A 217 -12.54 -1.94 13.47
CA ASN A 217 -13.88 -2.46 13.19
C ASN A 217 -15.00 -1.40 13.27
N MET A 218 -14.70 -0.20 13.75
CA MET A 218 -15.63 0.93 13.72
C MET A 218 -15.65 1.68 12.37
N LEU A 219 -14.80 1.30 11.40
CA LEU A 219 -14.63 2.00 10.13
C LEU A 219 -15.29 1.24 8.96
N PRO A 220 -16.59 1.43 8.68
CA PRO A 220 -17.32 0.66 7.67
C PRO A 220 -16.89 0.97 6.22
N SER A 221 -16.28 2.15 6.00
CA SER A 221 -15.85 2.62 4.68
C SER A 221 -14.42 2.22 4.32
N LEU A 222 -13.71 1.53 5.21
CA LEU A 222 -12.29 1.25 5.06
C LEU A 222 -12.03 0.28 3.89
N LEU A 223 -11.12 0.66 3.01
CA LEU A 223 -10.68 -0.11 1.85
C LEU A 223 -9.23 -0.57 2.02
N GLU A 224 -8.39 0.24 2.67
CA GLU A 224 -6.97 -0.06 2.84
C GLU A 224 -6.55 0.24 4.27
N LEU A 225 -5.92 -0.77 4.89
CA LEU A 225 -5.35 -0.68 6.22
C LEU A 225 -3.89 -1.13 6.19
N HIS A 226 -3.00 -0.23 6.62
CA HIS A 226 -1.56 -0.49 6.69
C HIS A 226 -1.08 -0.21 8.12
N LEU A 227 -0.78 -1.28 8.86
CA LEU A 227 -0.21 -1.25 10.21
C LEU A 227 1.14 -1.99 10.32
N PRO A 228 2.08 -1.87 9.36
CA PRO A 228 3.35 -2.58 9.48
C PRO A 228 4.28 -1.93 10.49
N ILE A 229 5.02 -2.75 11.25
CA ILE A 229 6.00 -2.28 12.25
C ILE A 229 5.32 -1.44 13.36
N CYS A 230 4.15 -1.84 13.83
CA CYS A 230 3.36 -1.07 14.80
C CYS A 230 3.47 -1.58 16.25
N ALA A 231 4.39 -2.51 16.53
CA ALA A 231 4.53 -3.17 17.83
C ALA A 231 3.24 -3.87 18.33
N LEU A 232 2.38 -4.32 17.41
CA LEU A 232 1.18 -5.07 17.77
C LEU A 232 1.55 -6.52 18.08
N SER A 233 1.16 -7.01 19.25
CA SER A 233 1.50 -8.38 19.71
C SER A 233 0.32 -9.36 19.66
N LYS A 234 -0.92 -8.86 19.64
CA LYS A 234 -2.13 -9.70 19.67
C LYS A 234 -2.93 -9.59 18.37
N LEU A 235 -3.14 -10.74 17.74
CA LEU A 235 -4.06 -10.92 16.61
C LEU A 235 -5.24 -11.79 17.08
N PRO A 236 -6.40 -11.18 17.44
CA PRO A 236 -7.53 -11.92 17.99
C PRO A 236 -8.04 -13.01 17.04
N LEU A 237 -8.35 -14.20 17.56
CA LEU A 237 -8.87 -15.32 16.75
C LEU A 237 -10.35 -15.18 16.41
N SER A 238 -11.11 -14.42 17.19
CA SER A 238 -12.54 -14.18 16.98
C SER A 238 -12.83 -12.70 16.83
N LEU A 239 -13.73 -12.39 15.91
CA LEU A 239 -14.34 -11.08 15.76
C LEU A 239 -15.84 -11.31 15.50
N PRO A 240 -16.75 -10.98 16.44
CA PRO A 240 -18.15 -11.35 16.34
C PRO A 240 -18.84 -10.85 15.06
N PHE A 241 -18.44 -9.69 14.55
CA PHE A 241 -18.90 -9.12 13.29
C PHE A 241 -17.76 -8.35 12.63
N VAL A 242 -17.59 -8.51 11.31
CA VAL A 242 -16.59 -7.78 10.51
C VAL A 242 -17.28 -6.64 9.76
N ASN A 243 -17.05 -5.40 10.20
CA ASN A 243 -17.72 -4.22 9.66
C ASN A 243 -17.00 -3.64 8.44
N PHE A 244 -15.67 -3.78 8.36
CA PHE A 244 -14.86 -3.39 7.21
C PHE A 244 -14.81 -4.49 6.13
N SER A 245 -15.95 -5.11 5.82
CA SER A 245 -16.03 -6.19 4.81
C SER A 245 -15.71 -5.74 3.37
N SER A 246 -15.56 -4.43 3.15
CA SER A 246 -15.12 -3.86 1.86
C SER A 246 -13.60 -3.70 1.75
N LEU A 247 -12.83 -4.18 2.72
CA LEU A 247 -11.37 -4.09 2.71
C LEU A 247 -10.77 -4.81 1.49
N LEU A 248 -9.86 -4.10 0.81
CA LEU A 248 -9.11 -4.55 -0.36
C LEU A 248 -7.66 -4.83 0.00
N VAL A 249 -7.07 -4.05 0.92
CA VAL A 249 -5.68 -4.19 1.37
C VAL A 249 -5.63 -4.31 2.88
N LEU A 250 -4.95 -5.35 3.35
CA LEU A 250 -4.59 -5.55 4.75
C LEU A 250 -3.09 -5.84 4.86
N ASP A 251 -2.33 -4.86 5.36
CA ASP A 251 -0.92 -5.01 5.69
C ASP A 251 -0.75 -4.94 7.22
N LEU A 252 -0.39 -6.09 7.79
CA LEU A 252 -0.10 -6.30 9.20
C LEU A 252 1.33 -6.82 9.40
N SER A 253 2.20 -6.65 8.40
CA SER A 253 3.54 -7.22 8.38
C SER A 253 4.45 -6.63 9.46
N ASN A 254 5.54 -7.33 9.79
CA ASN A 254 6.57 -6.85 10.71
C ASN A 254 6.01 -6.46 12.09
N ASN A 255 5.09 -7.26 12.64
CA ASN A 255 4.57 -7.08 13.99
C ASN A 255 5.00 -8.27 14.87
N GLY A 256 4.48 -8.32 16.10
CA GLY A 256 4.79 -9.37 17.07
C GLY A 256 3.71 -10.45 17.18
N PHE A 257 2.86 -10.67 16.16
CA PHE A 257 1.72 -11.58 16.27
C PHE A 257 2.15 -13.03 16.46
N ASP A 258 1.89 -13.61 17.64
CA ASP A 258 2.13 -15.03 17.97
C ASP A 258 0.80 -15.78 18.14
N SER A 259 0.11 -16.01 17.02
CA SER A 259 -1.13 -16.77 16.97
C SER A 259 -1.25 -17.54 15.65
N SER A 260 -2.29 -18.36 15.51
CA SER A 260 -2.65 -18.91 14.21
C SER A 260 -3.39 -17.88 13.36
N ILE A 261 -3.41 -18.08 12.05
CA ILE A 261 -4.16 -17.24 11.12
C ILE A 261 -5.66 -17.30 11.51
N PRO A 262 -6.30 -16.15 11.80
CA PRO A 262 -7.60 -16.14 12.43
C PRO A 262 -8.75 -16.35 11.42
N PRO A 263 -9.80 -17.12 11.76
CA PRO A 263 -10.91 -17.43 10.85
C PRO A 263 -11.68 -16.24 10.29
N TRP A 264 -11.78 -15.13 11.04
CA TRP A 264 -12.51 -13.94 10.58
C TRP A 264 -11.93 -13.33 9.30
N LEU A 265 -10.64 -13.57 9.02
CA LEU A 265 -9.94 -13.07 7.85
C LEU A 265 -10.58 -13.59 6.55
N PHE A 266 -11.08 -14.84 6.57
CA PHE A 266 -11.68 -15.49 5.41
C PHE A 266 -13.09 -14.98 5.06
N ASN A 267 -13.64 -14.07 5.86
CA ASN A 267 -14.89 -13.35 5.57
C ASN A 267 -14.65 -12.09 4.72
N LEU A 268 -13.38 -11.71 4.47
CA LEU A 268 -13.02 -10.54 3.65
C LEU A 268 -12.96 -10.91 2.17
N HIS A 269 -14.08 -11.31 1.57
CA HIS A 269 -14.12 -11.84 0.20
C HIS A 269 -13.64 -10.88 -0.91
N LYS A 270 -13.57 -9.57 -0.63
CA LYS A 270 -13.05 -8.55 -1.55
C LYS A 270 -11.55 -8.30 -1.41
N LEU A 271 -10.89 -8.95 -0.45
CA LEU A 271 -9.47 -8.72 -0.18
C LEU A 271 -8.64 -9.10 -1.39
N GLN A 272 -7.81 -8.17 -1.84
CA GLN A 272 -6.91 -8.31 -2.98
C GLN A 272 -5.46 -8.46 -2.51
N HIS A 273 -5.10 -7.80 -1.42
CA HIS A 273 -3.74 -7.81 -0.90
C HIS A 273 -3.76 -8.14 0.60
N LEU A 274 -3.10 -9.23 0.94
CA LEU A 274 -2.89 -9.66 2.32
C LEU A 274 -1.40 -9.82 2.58
N ASP A 275 -0.91 -9.02 3.52
CA ASP A 275 0.48 -9.06 3.95
C ASP A 275 0.56 -9.30 5.46
N LEU A 276 1.02 -10.49 5.83
CA LEU A 276 1.25 -10.92 7.22
C LEU A 276 2.72 -11.29 7.46
N ASN A 277 3.64 -10.86 6.57
CA ASN A 277 5.04 -11.25 6.63
C ASN A 277 5.72 -10.80 7.94
N SER A 278 6.84 -11.46 8.28
CA SER A 278 7.70 -11.09 9.41
C SER A 278 6.93 -10.94 10.73
N ASN A 279 6.14 -11.96 11.07
CA ASN A 279 5.46 -12.10 12.35
C ASN A 279 5.88 -13.41 13.02
N ASN A 280 5.27 -13.76 14.16
CA ASN A 280 5.48 -15.02 14.85
C ASN A 280 4.30 -15.99 14.64
N LEU A 281 3.60 -15.89 13.50
CA LEU A 281 2.42 -16.71 13.25
C LEU A 281 2.77 -18.20 13.25
N ARG A 282 1.84 -19.03 13.70
CA ARG A 282 2.06 -20.47 13.92
C ARG A 282 0.92 -21.33 13.43
N GLY A 283 1.16 -22.64 13.34
CA GLY A 283 0.17 -23.62 12.88
C GLY A 283 0.31 -23.92 11.40
N THR A 284 -0.80 -24.25 10.74
CA THR A 284 -0.80 -24.58 9.29
C THR A 284 -1.42 -23.46 8.46
N ILE A 285 -1.15 -23.46 7.16
CA ILE A 285 -1.90 -22.64 6.19
C ILE A 285 -3.31 -23.23 6.05
N PRO A 286 -4.39 -22.52 6.42
CA PRO A 286 -5.75 -23.07 6.37
C PRO A 286 -6.30 -23.14 4.94
N ASP A 287 -7.06 -24.20 4.63
CA ASP A 287 -7.78 -24.35 3.35
C ASP A 287 -8.75 -23.20 3.06
N ALA A 288 -9.23 -22.53 4.11
CA ALA A 288 -10.14 -21.40 4.02
C ALA A 288 -9.56 -20.19 3.27
N PHE A 289 -8.24 -20.15 2.99
CA PHE A 289 -7.68 -19.18 2.04
C PHE A 289 -8.36 -19.23 0.67
N ALA A 290 -8.83 -20.40 0.23
CA ALA A 290 -9.58 -20.55 -1.02
C ALA A 290 -10.87 -19.70 -1.08
N ASN A 291 -11.39 -19.22 0.06
CA ASN A 291 -12.54 -18.32 0.10
C ASN A 291 -12.22 -16.88 -0.32
N LEU A 292 -10.94 -16.50 -0.39
CA LEU A 292 -10.47 -15.17 -0.78
C LEU A 292 -10.23 -15.12 -2.29
N THR A 293 -11.27 -15.39 -3.08
CA THR A 293 -11.13 -15.54 -4.54
C THR A 293 -10.70 -14.26 -5.28
N SER A 294 -10.80 -13.08 -4.64
CA SER A 294 -10.32 -11.81 -5.17
C SER A 294 -8.82 -11.57 -4.93
N LEU A 295 -8.12 -12.47 -4.22
CA LEU A 295 -6.76 -12.25 -3.75
C LEU A 295 -5.76 -12.26 -4.92
N GLU A 296 -4.97 -11.19 -5.00
CA GLU A 296 -3.91 -10.96 -5.99
C GLU A 296 -2.52 -11.08 -5.37
N LYS A 297 -2.35 -10.68 -4.10
CA LYS A 297 -1.09 -10.82 -3.35
C LYS A 297 -1.35 -11.50 -2.01
N LEU A 298 -0.63 -12.58 -1.76
CA LEU A 298 -0.52 -13.24 -0.46
C LEU A 298 0.94 -13.30 -0.03
N ASP A 299 1.25 -12.66 1.09
CA ASP A 299 2.57 -12.75 1.72
C ASP A 299 2.45 -13.23 3.17
N LEU A 300 2.95 -14.45 3.41
CA LEU A 300 3.07 -15.08 4.73
C LEU A 300 4.54 -15.35 5.07
N SER A 301 5.48 -14.75 4.34
CA SER A 301 6.90 -15.04 4.51
C SER A 301 7.43 -14.66 5.90
N GLN A 302 8.54 -15.26 6.31
CA GLN A 302 9.20 -14.98 7.59
C GLN A 302 8.30 -15.18 8.82
N ASN A 303 7.45 -16.20 8.79
CA ASN A 303 6.70 -16.66 9.95
C ASN A 303 7.21 -18.06 10.34
N TYR A 304 8.42 -18.14 10.88
CA TYR A 304 9.19 -19.38 11.07
C TYR A 304 8.45 -20.54 11.79
N ASN A 305 7.32 -20.28 12.45
CA ASN A 305 6.48 -21.25 13.14
C ASN A 305 5.24 -21.73 12.33
N ILE A 306 4.99 -21.19 11.13
CA ILE A 306 4.01 -21.76 10.19
C ILE A 306 4.62 -23.01 9.55
N GLY A 307 3.93 -24.14 9.63
CA GLY A 307 4.36 -25.41 9.06
C GLY A 307 3.21 -26.29 8.61
N GLY A 308 3.40 -27.61 8.71
CA GLY A 308 2.46 -28.60 8.17
C GLY A 308 2.58 -28.79 6.67
N ARG A 309 1.69 -29.59 6.07
CA ARG A 309 1.67 -29.81 4.61
C ARG A 309 1.17 -28.56 3.90
N LEU A 310 1.82 -28.15 2.82
CA LEU A 310 1.31 -27.12 1.92
C LEU A 310 -0.08 -27.51 1.39
N SER A 311 -1.05 -26.62 1.53
CA SER A 311 -2.42 -26.88 1.07
C SER A 311 -2.53 -26.66 -0.44
N GLY A 312 -2.99 -27.68 -1.17
CA GLY A 312 -3.34 -27.56 -2.59
C GLY A 312 -4.51 -26.62 -2.86
N ASN A 313 -5.34 -26.29 -1.86
CA ASN A 313 -6.49 -25.40 -2.02
C ASN A 313 -6.09 -23.95 -2.33
N LEU A 314 -4.85 -23.54 -2.02
CA LEU A 314 -4.29 -22.29 -2.51
C LEU A 314 -4.26 -22.24 -4.05
N GLY A 315 -4.25 -23.41 -4.71
CA GLY A 315 -4.36 -23.54 -6.16
C GLY A 315 -5.67 -23.03 -6.75
N ASN A 316 -6.70 -22.81 -5.95
CA ASN A 316 -8.00 -22.27 -6.40
C ASN A 316 -7.99 -20.74 -6.55
N LEU A 317 -6.91 -20.05 -6.16
CA LEU A 317 -6.80 -18.60 -6.19
C LEU A 317 -6.40 -18.09 -7.59
N CYS A 318 -7.32 -18.17 -8.54
CA CYS A 318 -7.03 -17.85 -9.95
C CYS A 318 -6.66 -16.38 -10.25
N ASN A 319 -6.87 -15.46 -9.31
CA ASN A 319 -6.45 -14.06 -9.45
C ASN A 319 -5.04 -13.78 -8.88
N LEU A 320 -4.39 -14.79 -8.29
CA LEU A 320 -3.13 -14.61 -7.60
C LEU A 320 -2.01 -14.24 -8.58
N ARG A 321 -1.29 -13.16 -8.24
CA ARG A 321 -0.14 -12.64 -8.96
C ARG A 321 1.15 -12.84 -8.18
N ILE A 322 1.08 -12.72 -6.86
CA ILE A 322 2.23 -12.87 -5.95
C ILE A 322 1.86 -13.82 -4.83
N LEU A 323 2.62 -14.90 -4.72
CA LEU A 323 2.60 -15.83 -3.59
C LEU A 323 3.98 -15.85 -2.94
N SER A 324 4.07 -15.37 -1.70
CA SER A 324 5.29 -15.41 -0.90
C SER A 324 5.04 -16.20 0.38
N LEU A 325 5.64 -17.38 0.46
CA LEU A 325 5.62 -18.28 1.61
C LEU A 325 7.05 -18.57 2.11
N SER A 326 8.03 -17.74 1.74
CA SER A 326 9.43 -18.01 2.04
C SER A 326 9.75 -17.87 3.52
N GLN A 327 10.80 -18.55 3.99
CA GLN A 327 11.24 -18.49 5.39
C GLN A 327 10.14 -18.92 6.39
N ASN A 328 9.57 -20.10 6.13
CA ASN A 328 8.62 -20.78 7.02
C ASN A 328 9.12 -22.21 7.30
N ASN A 329 8.28 -23.03 7.93
CA ASN A 329 8.53 -24.44 8.23
C ASN A 329 7.57 -25.37 7.47
N ILE A 330 7.12 -24.95 6.29
CA ILE A 330 6.12 -25.64 5.46
C ILE A 330 6.75 -26.87 4.82
N SER A 331 6.01 -27.97 4.79
CA SER A 331 6.45 -29.28 4.29
C SER A 331 5.50 -29.83 3.23
N GLY A 332 5.84 -30.99 2.66
CA GLY A 332 5.04 -31.62 1.61
C GLY A 332 5.50 -31.22 0.21
N GLU A 333 4.63 -31.48 -0.76
CA GLU A 333 4.91 -31.28 -2.20
C GLU A 333 4.14 -30.10 -2.76
N ILE A 334 4.57 -29.58 -3.91
CA ILE A 334 3.96 -28.43 -4.57
C ILE A 334 3.02 -28.81 -5.73
N THR A 335 2.89 -30.11 -6.03
CA THR A 335 2.11 -30.62 -7.19
C THR A 335 0.67 -30.14 -7.18
N GLU A 336 -0.06 -30.34 -6.07
CA GLU A 336 -1.47 -29.93 -5.97
C GLU A 336 -1.66 -28.41 -6.12
N LEU A 337 -0.73 -27.62 -5.57
CA LEU A 337 -0.75 -26.15 -5.70
C LEU A 337 -0.59 -25.74 -7.16
N ILE A 338 0.44 -26.27 -7.84
CA ILE A 338 0.76 -25.90 -9.22
C ILE A 338 -0.32 -26.40 -10.17
N ASP A 339 -0.82 -27.62 -9.99
CA ASP A 339 -1.91 -28.18 -10.80
C ASP A 339 -3.15 -27.28 -10.71
N GLY A 340 -3.53 -26.85 -9.50
CA GLY A 340 -4.63 -25.92 -9.28
C GLY A 340 -4.40 -24.58 -10.00
N LEU A 341 -3.27 -23.90 -9.74
CA LEU A 341 -2.97 -22.58 -10.34
C LEU A 341 -2.85 -22.64 -11.87
N SER A 342 -2.39 -23.78 -12.41
CA SER A 342 -2.24 -24.01 -13.84
C SER A 342 -3.59 -24.26 -14.55
N SER A 343 -4.61 -24.70 -13.79
CA SER A 343 -5.95 -24.98 -14.33
C SER A 343 -6.81 -23.72 -14.53
N CYS A 344 -6.37 -22.57 -14.02
CA CYS A 344 -7.05 -21.30 -14.19
C CYS A 344 -7.01 -20.83 -15.66
N ASN A 345 -8.14 -20.32 -16.18
CA ASN A 345 -8.32 -19.97 -17.60
C ASN A 345 -7.43 -18.81 -18.12
N ASP A 346 -6.62 -18.20 -17.25
CA ASP A 346 -5.63 -17.17 -17.55
C ASP A 346 -4.77 -16.97 -16.28
N SER A 347 -3.88 -17.92 -15.97
CA SER A 347 -3.07 -17.83 -14.74
C SER A 347 -2.19 -16.58 -14.75
N ARG A 348 -2.41 -15.70 -13.77
CA ARG A 348 -1.73 -14.39 -13.64
C ARG A 348 -0.54 -14.41 -12.70
N LEU A 349 -0.12 -15.59 -12.26
CA LEU A 349 0.94 -15.70 -11.28
C LEU A 349 2.26 -15.21 -11.88
N GLU A 350 2.80 -14.14 -11.31
CA GLU A 350 4.04 -13.49 -11.72
C GLU A 350 5.20 -13.82 -10.79
N SER A 351 4.93 -14.05 -9.50
CA SER A 351 5.95 -14.36 -8.50
C SER A 351 5.49 -15.48 -7.59
N MET A 352 6.31 -16.53 -7.50
CA MET A 352 6.17 -17.61 -6.54
C MET A 352 7.47 -17.76 -5.75
N ASP A 353 7.43 -17.37 -4.48
CA ASP A 353 8.55 -17.54 -3.55
C ASP A 353 8.19 -18.52 -2.44
N LEU A 354 8.81 -19.70 -2.49
CA LEU A 354 8.67 -20.80 -1.52
C LEU A 354 10.02 -21.10 -0.84
N GLY A 355 11.01 -20.21 -0.97
CA GLY A 355 12.38 -20.44 -0.50
C GLY A 355 12.47 -20.62 1.02
N TYR A 356 13.48 -21.34 1.50
CA TYR A 356 13.72 -21.60 2.93
C TYR A 356 12.51 -22.22 3.63
N ASN A 357 12.22 -23.46 3.26
CA ASN A 357 11.13 -24.27 3.82
C ASN A 357 11.58 -25.75 3.93
N LYS A 358 10.64 -26.65 4.22
CA LYS A 358 10.83 -28.12 4.22
C LYS A 358 10.09 -28.80 3.07
N LEU A 359 9.87 -28.09 1.96
CA LEU A 359 9.18 -28.63 0.79
C LEU A 359 10.05 -29.66 0.09
N GLY A 360 9.42 -30.66 -0.54
CA GLY A 360 10.12 -31.71 -1.28
C GLY A 360 9.29 -32.24 -2.44
N GLY A 361 9.62 -33.46 -2.86
CA GLY A 361 9.04 -34.06 -4.06
C GLY A 361 9.65 -33.52 -5.34
N PHE A 362 8.96 -33.76 -6.45
CA PHE A 362 9.39 -33.38 -7.81
C PHE A 362 8.76 -32.06 -8.23
N LEU A 363 9.40 -31.34 -9.16
CA LEU A 363 8.75 -30.25 -9.87
C LEU A 363 7.81 -30.85 -10.94
N PRO A 364 6.50 -30.54 -10.92
CA PRO A 364 5.53 -31.13 -11.84
C PRO A 364 5.60 -30.50 -13.23
N ASP A 365 5.22 -31.26 -14.26
CA ASP A 365 5.18 -30.76 -15.65
C ASP A 365 4.21 -29.59 -15.84
N SER A 366 3.14 -29.52 -15.03
CA SER A 366 2.15 -28.43 -15.02
C SER A 366 2.75 -27.07 -14.69
N LEU A 367 3.96 -27.02 -14.10
CA LEU A 367 4.69 -25.77 -13.87
C LEU A 367 4.86 -24.97 -15.17
N GLY A 368 5.12 -25.64 -16.29
CA GLY A 368 5.30 -25.00 -17.59
C GLY A 368 4.03 -24.32 -18.16
N HIS A 369 2.88 -24.46 -17.52
CA HIS A 369 1.65 -23.76 -17.90
C HIS A 369 1.54 -22.36 -17.27
N LEU A 370 2.34 -22.02 -16.26
CA LEU A 370 2.33 -20.73 -15.58
C LEU A 370 3.12 -19.66 -16.38
N LYS A 371 2.72 -19.41 -17.63
CA LYS A 371 3.48 -18.59 -18.59
C LYS A 371 3.73 -17.13 -18.17
N SER A 372 2.94 -16.63 -17.22
CA SER A 372 3.08 -15.29 -16.64
C SER A 372 4.19 -15.20 -15.58
N LEU A 373 4.73 -16.33 -15.14
CA LEU A 373 5.69 -16.40 -14.04
C LEU A 373 7.02 -15.75 -14.44
N LYS A 374 7.45 -14.78 -13.63
CA LYS A 374 8.70 -14.03 -13.79
C LYS A 374 9.73 -14.46 -12.74
N TYR A 375 9.27 -14.66 -11.51
CA TYR A 375 10.13 -14.99 -10.37
C TYR A 375 9.71 -16.33 -9.78
N LEU A 376 10.62 -17.32 -9.84
CA LEU A 376 10.43 -18.62 -9.22
C LEU A 376 11.58 -18.89 -8.24
N GLN A 377 11.27 -18.85 -6.96
CA GLN A 377 12.24 -19.04 -5.88
C GLN A 377 11.88 -20.28 -5.05
N LEU A 378 12.73 -21.30 -5.13
CA LEU A 378 12.57 -22.59 -4.47
C LEU A 378 13.82 -22.97 -3.64
N TRP A 379 14.72 -22.03 -3.42
CA TRP A 379 15.99 -22.22 -2.73
C TRP A 379 15.82 -22.74 -1.30
N GLU A 380 16.83 -23.40 -0.73
CA GLU A 380 16.82 -23.93 0.66
C GLU A 380 15.57 -24.77 0.97
N ASN A 381 15.42 -25.89 0.26
CA ASN A 381 14.34 -26.85 0.43
C ASN A 381 14.87 -28.29 0.31
N SER A 382 14.00 -29.28 0.05
CA SER A 382 14.32 -30.69 -0.12
C SER A 382 13.75 -31.27 -1.42
N PHE A 383 13.62 -30.47 -2.49
CA PHE A 383 13.18 -30.94 -3.81
C PHE A 383 14.17 -31.96 -4.41
N VAL A 384 13.66 -32.93 -5.15
CA VAL A 384 14.42 -34.05 -5.76
C VAL A 384 14.10 -34.22 -7.24
N GLY A 385 14.86 -35.06 -7.94
CA GLY A 385 14.64 -35.37 -9.36
C GLY A 385 15.24 -34.36 -10.32
N SER A 386 14.70 -34.33 -11.54
CA SER A 386 15.11 -33.44 -12.63
C SER A 386 14.26 -32.16 -12.67
N ILE A 387 14.74 -31.12 -13.35
CA ILE A 387 13.87 -30.02 -13.80
C ILE A 387 13.02 -30.56 -14.97
N PRO A 388 11.68 -30.36 -14.98
CA PRO A 388 10.81 -30.86 -16.04
C PRO A 388 11.10 -30.18 -17.37
N ASN A 389 10.95 -30.91 -18.48
CA ASN A 389 11.15 -30.35 -19.83
C ASN A 389 10.22 -29.16 -20.11
N SER A 390 9.05 -29.12 -19.47
CA SER A 390 8.07 -28.04 -19.61
C SER A 390 8.57 -26.69 -19.10
N ILE A 391 9.70 -26.63 -18.37
CA ILE A 391 10.28 -25.36 -17.89
C ILE A 391 10.51 -24.37 -19.02
N GLY A 392 10.90 -24.83 -20.21
CA GLY A 392 11.13 -23.98 -21.39
C GLY A 392 9.89 -23.20 -21.87
N ASN A 393 8.70 -23.58 -21.41
CA ASN A 393 7.46 -22.87 -21.72
C ASN A 393 7.24 -21.60 -20.87
N LEU A 394 8.04 -21.37 -19.82
CA LEU A 394 7.94 -20.19 -18.96
C LEU A 394 8.59 -18.97 -19.62
N SER A 395 8.04 -18.53 -20.75
CA SER A 395 8.61 -17.49 -21.61
C SER A 395 8.79 -16.11 -20.96
N SER A 396 8.23 -15.88 -19.77
CA SER A 396 8.35 -14.64 -19.01
C SER A 396 9.35 -14.73 -17.85
N LEU A 397 9.95 -15.89 -17.61
CA LEU A 397 10.79 -16.13 -16.43
C LEU A 397 12.07 -15.29 -16.49
N THR A 398 12.30 -14.50 -15.46
CA THR A 398 13.47 -13.61 -15.32
C THR A 398 14.42 -14.12 -14.24
N GLU A 399 13.90 -14.69 -13.16
CA GLU A 399 14.71 -15.21 -12.06
C GLU A 399 14.26 -16.62 -11.67
N PHE A 400 15.23 -17.52 -11.60
CA PHE A 400 15.00 -18.91 -11.21
C PHE A 400 16.04 -19.38 -10.19
N TYR A 401 15.61 -19.53 -8.92
CA TYR A 401 16.48 -19.95 -7.83
C TYR A 401 16.07 -21.31 -7.29
N LEU A 402 16.97 -22.28 -7.41
CA LEU A 402 16.87 -23.68 -6.99
C LEU A 402 17.97 -24.09 -6.00
N SER A 403 18.84 -23.16 -5.62
CA SER A 403 20.03 -23.45 -4.82
C SER A 403 19.70 -24.15 -3.50
N ASN A 404 20.62 -24.98 -3.00
CA ASN A 404 20.51 -25.67 -1.72
C ASN A 404 19.24 -26.55 -1.63
N ASN A 405 19.16 -27.54 -2.52
CA ASN A 405 18.11 -28.54 -2.58
C ASN A 405 18.72 -29.96 -2.68
N LYS A 406 17.91 -30.97 -2.98
CA LYS A 406 18.34 -32.37 -3.16
C LYS A 406 18.12 -32.85 -4.59
N PHE A 407 18.10 -31.94 -5.56
CA PHE A 407 17.93 -32.32 -6.96
C PHE A 407 19.07 -33.25 -7.39
N ASN A 408 18.71 -34.37 -7.99
CA ASN A 408 19.63 -35.46 -8.35
C ASN A 408 19.43 -35.97 -9.79
N GLY A 409 18.53 -35.34 -10.53
CA GLY A 409 18.30 -35.60 -11.95
C GLY A 409 19.07 -34.65 -12.85
N THR A 410 18.58 -34.49 -14.08
CA THR A 410 19.19 -33.68 -15.13
C THR A 410 18.57 -32.29 -15.22
N ILE A 411 19.35 -31.34 -15.75
CA ILE A 411 18.86 -30.07 -16.26
C ILE A 411 18.46 -30.31 -17.74
N PRO A 412 17.25 -29.94 -18.19
CA PRO A 412 16.81 -30.19 -19.57
C PRO A 412 17.34 -29.10 -20.53
N GLU A 413 17.58 -29.46 -21.79
CA GLU A 413 17.98 -28.50 -22.83
C GLU A 413 16.91 -27.42 -23.09
N SER A 414 15.64 -27.69 -22.76
CA SER A 414 14.56 -26.70 -22.84
C SER A 414 14.76 -25.51 -21.90
N LEU A 415 15.63 -25.61 -20.89
CA LEU A 415 16.07 -24.45 -20.11
C LEU A 415 16.60 -23.33 -21.03
N GLY A 416 17.31 -23.71 -22.10
CA GLY A 416 17.86 -22.79 -23.09
C GLY A 416 16.82 -22.06 -23.93
N GLN A 417 15.52 -22.29 -23.72
CA GLN A 417 14.41 -21.56 -24.37
C GLN A 417 13.98 -20.32 -23.59
N LEU A 418 14.46 -20.13 -22.35
CA LEU A 418 14.08 -19.04 -21.46
C LEU A 418 14.80 -17.74 -21.80
N SER A 419 14.47 -17.11 -22.92
CA SER A 419 15.21 -15.94 -23.43
C SER A 419 15.22 -14.72 -22.52
N THR A 420 14.27 -14.62 -21.58
CA THR A 420 14.15 -13.52 -20.60
C THR A 420 14.91 -13.78 -19.30
N LEU A 421 15.47 -14.98 -19.11
CA LEU A 421 16.11 -15.38 -17.87
C LEU A 421 17.37 -14.55 -17.64
N ALA A 422 17.36 -13.74 -16.59
CA ALA A 422 18.43 -12.83 -16.22
C ALA A 422 19.28 -13.36 -15.06
N ALA A 423 18.66 -14.12 -14.15
CA ALA A 423 19.34 -14.74 -13.02
C ALA A 423 18.94 -16.21 -12.85
N LEU A 424 19.93 -17.08 -12.71
CA LEU A 424 19.76 -18.52 -12.52
C LEU A 424 20.74 -19.00 -11.43
N ALA A 425 20.21 -19.60 -10.36
CA ALA A 425 21.02 -20.16 -9.30
C ALA A 425 20.55 -21.58 -8.96
N PHE A 426 21.42 -22.57 -9.11
CA PHE A 426 21.10 -23.99 -8.83
C PHE A 426 22.21 -24.71 -8.05
N SER A 427 23.13 -23.96 -7.43
CA SER A 427 24.24 -24.47 -6.63
C SER A 427 23.76 -25.26 -5.41
N GLY A 428 24.62 -26.10 -4.80
CA GLY A 428 24.22 -26.86 -3.61
C GLY A 428 23.16 -27.93 -3.89
N ASN A 429 23.29 -28.61 -5.03
CA ASN A 429 22.45 -29.73 -5.46
C ASN A 429 23.35 -30.88 -5.97
N SER A 430 22.76 -32.03 -6.24
CA SER A 430 23.44 -33.24 -6.71
C SER A 430 23.11 -33.54 -8.18
N TRP A 431 23.02 -32.50 -9.02
CA TRP A 431 22.67 -32.61 -10.44
C TRP A 431 23.52 -33.66 -11.17
N THR A 432 22.90 -34.39 -12.08
CA THR A 432 23.54 -35.38 -12.96
C THR A 432 23.37 -34.98 -14.43
N GLY A 433 24.06 -35.70 -15.33
CA GLY A 433 24.02 -35.43 -16.76
C GLY A 433 25.14 -34.51 -17.25
N VAL A 434 25.10 -34.22 -18.55
CA VAL A 434 26.11 -33.41 -19.24
C VAL A 434 25.47 -32.10 -19.68
N ILE A 435 26.08 -30.99 -19.29
CA ILE A 435 25.67 -29.66 -19.76
C ILE A 435 26.32 -29.40 -21.11
N THR A 436 25.48 -29.04 -22.08
CA THR A 436 25.84 -28.74 -23.47
C THR A 436 25.52 -27.27 -23.78
N GLU A 437 26.06 -26.74 -24.89
CA GLU A 437 25.74 -25.38 -25.35
C GLU A 437 24.23 -25.14 -25.56
N ALA A 438 23.47 -26.19 -25.90
CA ALA A 438 22.03 -26.11 -26.08
C ALA A 438 21.29 -25.57 -24.85
N HIS A 439 21.76 -25.91 -23.64
CA HIS A 439 21.17 -25.48 -22.37
C HIS A 439 21.21 -23.97 -22.14
N PHE A 440 22.14 -23.26 -22.81
CA PHE A 440 22.37 -21.83 -22.62
C PHE A 440 22.21 -21.01 -23.92
N SER A 441 21.98 -21.68 -25.04
CA SER A 441 22.03 -21.10 -26.39
C SER A 441 21.18 -19.85 -26.62
N ASN A 442 20.02 -19.72 -25.96
CA ASN A 442 19.17 -18.52 -26.07
C ASN A 442 19.03 -17.72 -24.77
N LEU A 443 19.85 -17.98 -23.75
CA LEU A 443 19.82 -17.23 -22.49
C LEU A 443 20.56 -15.88 -22.60
N ILE A 444 20.13 -15.05 -23.54
CA ILE A 444 20.80 -13.80 -23.90
C ILE A 444 20.75 -12.72 -22.81
N SER A 445 19.80 -12.83 -21.89
CA SER A 445 19.64 -11.91 -20.75
C SER A 445 20.40 -12.33 -19.51
N LEU A 446 20.99 -13.53 -19.49
CA LEU A 446 21.64 -14.08 -18.31
C LEU A 446 22.87 -13.26 -17.95
N THR A 447 22.87 -12.68 -16.76
CA THR A 447 23.98 -11.90 -16.21
C THR A 447 24.61 -12.63 -15.04
N ASP A 448 25.92 -12.45 -14.87
CA ASP A 448 26.63 -12.92 -13.69
C ASP A 448 26.07 -12.19 -12.45
N PRO A 449 25.62 -12.89 -11.39
CA PRO A 449 25.17 -12.26 -10.16
C PRO A 449 26.36 -11.65 -9.40
N VAL A 450 26.93 -10.58 -9.94
CA VAL A 450 27.94 -9.76 -9.27
C VAL A 450 27.20 -8.62 -8.57
N ASN A 451 27.03 -8.77 -7.26
CA ASN A 451 26.47 -7.81 -6.30
C ASN A 451 24.94 -7.61 -6.36
N CYS A 452 24.22 -8.38 -5.55
CA CYS A 452 22.97 -7.95 -4.90
C CYS A 452 23.15 -8.05 -3.39
#